data_AF-A0A820LSY7-F1
#
_entry.id   AF-A0A820LSY7-F1
#
_cell.length_a   1.000
_cell.length_b   1.000
_cell.length_c   1.000
_cell.angle_alpha   90.00
_cell.angle_beta   90.00
_cell.angle_gamma   90.00
#
_symmetry.space_group_name_H-M   'P 1'
#
loop_
_entity.id
_entity.type
_entity.pdbx_description
1 polymer ?
#
loop_
_entity_poly.entity_id
_entity_poly.type
_entity_poly.pdbx_seq_one_letter_code
_entity_poly.pdbx_strand_id
1 'polypeptide(L)'
;MTAKSTVPHSRDYEEKYRLFRSHLPRPEAHVGPQIELHINRKDVVESSFRAIMSIKDVEVLKTRLWIVFDGEQGLDYDRLSREWFLILSREIFNPYYGFFEYSALDNYALQINPLSGVFNEEHIKYFRFIGRIIAMTIYHEKLLEG
;
A
#
# COMPACT_ATOMS: atom_id res chain seq x y z
N MET A 1 10.47 -32.90 -22.61
CA MET A 1 10.99 -31.57 -22.18
C MET A 1 10.51 -30.55 -23.18
N THR A 2 9.52 -29.73 -22.84
CA THR A 2 9.03 -28.65 -23.69
C THR A 2 8.99 -27.38 -22.87
N ALA A 3 9.80 -26.40 -23.26
CA ALA A 3 9.87 -25.09 -22.64
C ALA A 3 8.54 -24.37 -22.84
N LYS A 4 7.93 -23.89 -21.75
CA LYS A 4 6.80 -22.96 -21.81
C LYS A 4 7.29 -21.67 -22.47
N SER A 5 6.74 -21.33 -23.64
CA SER A 5 6.98 -20.04 -24.27
C SER A 5 6.47 -18.94 -23.36
N THR A 6 7.32 -17.96 -23.08
CA THR A 6 6.97 -16.74 -22.37
C THR A 6 5.86 -15.99 -23.09
N VAL A 7 4.93 -15.45 -22.30
CA VAL A 7 3.66 -14.84 -22.73
C VAL A 7 3.90 -13.72 -23.77
N PRO A 8 3.16 -13.69 -24.90
CA PRO A 8 3.32 -12.68 -25.97
C PRO A 8 3.16 -11.21 -25.52
N HIS A 9 2.54 -10.97 -24.36
CA HIS A 9 2.24 -9.65 -23.81
C HIS A 9 3.38 -9.02 -22.99
N SER A 10 4.47 -9.75 -22.72
CA SER A 10 5.50 -9.30 -21.77
C SER A 10 6.24 -8.03 -22.23
N ARG A 11 6.55 -7.90 -23.52
CA ARG A 11 7.23 -6.71 -24.07
C ARG A 11 6.36 -5.46 -24.01
N ASP A 12 5.07 -5.60 -24.33
CA ASP A 12 4.10 -4.50 -24.26
C ASP A 12 3.89 -4.03 -22.81
N TYR A 13 3.85 -4.96 -21.86
CA TYR A 13 3.79 -4.62 -20.44
C TYR A 13 5.03 -3.86 -19.96
N GLU A 14 6.24 -4.34 -20.29
CA GLU A 14 7.49 -3.71 -19.84
C GLU A 14 7.64 -2.29 -20.39
N GLU A 15 7.25 -2.06 -21.65
CA GLU A 15 7.26 -0.75 -22.27
C GLU A 15 6.23 0.19 -21.63
N LYS A 16 5.00 -0.27 -21.43
CA LYS A 16 3.95 0.50 -20.72
C LYS A 16 4.36 0.82 -19.29
N TYR A 17 4.96 -0.13 -18.58
CA TYR A 17 5.46 0.07 -17.23
C TYR A 17 6.55 1.14 -17.22
N ARG A 18 7.56 1.03 -18.11
CA ARG A 18 8.63 2.02 -18.23
C ARG A 18 8.10 3.41 -18.56
N LEU A 19 7.14 3.50 -19.49
CA LEU A 19 6.48 4.75 -19.87
C LEU A 19 5.70 5.34 -18.70
N PHE A 20 4.94 4.53 -17.97
CA PHE A 20 4.24 4.97 -16.77
C PHE A 20 5.21 5.52 -15.72
N ARG A 21 6.31 4.80 -15.43
CA ARG A 21 7.35 5.23 -14.49
C ARG A 21 8.01 6.55 -14.90
N SER A 22 8.27 6.76 -16.18
CA SER A 22 8.88 8.00 -16.67
C SER A 22 7.97 9.23 -16.51
N HIS A 23 6.66 9.02 -16.39
CA HIS A 23 5.66 10.08 -16.20
C HIS A 23 5.24 10.28 -14.76
N LEU A 24 5.72 9.47 -13.81
CA LEU A 24 5.39 9.68 -12.41
C LEU A 24 5.96 11.02 -11.91
N PRO A 25 5.12 11.83 -11.26
CA PRO A 25 5.55 13.13 -10.76
C PRO A 25 6.58 12.93 -9.65
N ARG A 26 7.68 13.69 -9.71
CA ARG A 26 8.63 13.74 -8.60
C ARG A 26 8.03 14.53 -7.44
N PRO A 27 8.50 14.30 -6.19
CA PRO A 27 8.11 15.14 -5.07
C PRO A 27 8.47 16.60 -5.36
N GLU A 28 7.58 17.51 -5.01
CA GLU A 28 7.84 18.94 -5.14
C GLU A 28 9.02 19.39 -4.26
N ALA A 29 9.71 20.46 -4.65
CA ALA A 29 10.95 20.87 -3.98
C ALA A 29 10.73 21.39 -2.54
N HIS A 30 9.50 21.75 -2.17
CA HIS A 30 9.18 22.24 -0.83
C HIS A 30 9.02 21.13 0.20
N VAL A 31 8.83 19.87 -0.22
CA VAL A 31 8.78 18.74 0.71
C VAL A 31 10.19 18.25 1.04
N GLY A 32 10.38 17.76 2.26
CA GLY A 32 11.65 17.22 2.71
C GLY A 32 12.08 15.96 1.93
N PRO A 33 13.31 15.47 2.13
CA PRO A 33 13.82 14.29 1.43
C PRO A 33 13.13 12.98 1.85
N GLN A 34 12.54 12.96 3.05
CA GLN A 34 11.91 11.79 3.64
C GLN A 34 10.79 12.16 4.62
N ILE A 35 9.93 11.20 4.91
CA ILE A 35 8.96 11.23 6.00
C ILE A 35 9.17 10.08 6.96
N GLU A 36 9.20 10.38 8.25
CA GLU A 36 9.24 9.39 9.32
C GLU A 36 7.83 9.01 9.77
N LEU A 37 7.56 7.70 9.82
CA LEU A 37 6.27 7.13 10.22
C LEU A 37 6.50 6.14 11.37
N HIS A 38 5.95 6.47 12.54
CA HIS A 38 5.94 5.59 13.70
C HIS A 38 4.74 4.64 13.64
N ILE A 39 5.01 3.34 13.64
CA ILE A 39 4.02 2.30 13.44
C ILE A 39 4.07 1.34 14.63
N ASN A 40 2.90 1.04 15.20
CA ASN A 40 2.77 0.00 16.21
C ASN A 40 2.44 -1.32 15.52
N ARG A 41 3.34 -2.31 15.60
CA ARG A 41 3.15 -3.63 14.96
C ARG A 41 1.87 -4.35 15.40
N LYS A 42 1.46 -4.18 16.66
CA LYS A 42 0.26 -4.83 17.21
C LYS A 42 -1.02 -4.21 16.71
N ASP A 43 -0.93 -2.98 16.20
CA ASP A 43 -2.05 -2.17 15.75
C ASP A 43 -1.72 -1.51 14.40
N VAL A 44 -1.20 -2.32 13.47
CA VAL A 44 -0.56 -1.83 12.24
C VAL A 44 -1.52 -1.04 11.36
N VAL A 45 -2.77 -1.47 11.23
CA VAL A 45 -3.78 -0.81 10.39
C VAL A 45 -4.12 0.57 10.94
N GLU A 46 -4.50 0.64 12.21
CA GLU A 46 -4.99 1.86 12.86
C GLU A 46 -3.84 2.86 13.11
N SER A 47 -2.65 2.39 13.51
CA SER A 47 -1.46 3.28 13.61
C SER A 47 -1.05 3.85 12.24
N SER A 48 -1.07 3.03 11.18
CA SER A 48 -0.82 3.49 9.81
C SER A 48 -1.91 4.44 9.32
N PHE A 49 -3.18 4.16 9.64
CA PHE A 49 -4.31 5.03 9.32
C PHE A 49 -4.11 6.42 9.91
N ARG A 50 -3.86 6.51 11.22
CA ARG A 50 -3.59 7.77 11.90
C ARG A 50 -2.39 8.51 11.28
N ALA A 51 -1.28 7.81 11.08
CA ALA A 51 -0.07 8.40 10.53
C ALA A 51 -0.31 8.98 9.11
N ILE A 52 -0.85 8.17 8.19
CA ILE A 52 -1.05 8.55 6.79
C ILE A 52 -2.17 9.58 6.62
N MET A 53 -3.25 9.49 7.40
CA MET A 53 -4.38 10.40 7.29
C MET A 53 -4.13 11.75 7.97
N SER A 54 -3.18 11.84 8.89
CA SER A 54 -2.75 13.11 9.49
C SER A 54 -1.97 14.01 8.52
N ILE A 55 -1.41 13.44 7.46
CA ILE A 55 -0.62 14.14 6.46
C ILE A 55 -1.55 14.97 5.57
N LYS A 56 -1.41 16.30 5.69
CA LYS A 56 -2.18 17.30 4.92
C LYS A 56 -1.67 17.45 3.50
N ASP A 57 -0.35 17.51 3.35
CA ASP A 57 0.30 17.62 2.04
C ASP A 57 0.68 16.22 1.52
N VAL A 58 -0.06 15.75 0.53
CA VAL A 58 0.13 14.42 -0.07
C VAL A 58 1.45 14.29 -0.83
N GLU A 59 2.10 15.39 -1.20
CA GLU A 59 3.43 15.36 -1.83
C GLU A 59 4.47 14.74 -0.90
N VAL A 60 4.27 14.86 0.41
CA VAL A 60 5.15 14.24 1.42
C VAL A 60 5.15 12.71 1.30
N LEU A 61 4.04 12.09 0.90
CA LEU A 61 3.94 10.63 0.70
C LEU A 61 4.76 10.11 -0.49
N LYS A 62 5.20 11.00 -1.38
CA LYS A 62 6.08 10.68 -2.51
C LYS A 62 7.57 10.71 -2.12
N THR A 63 7.90 11.25 -0.95
CA THR A 63 9.27 11.29 -0.44
C THR A 63 9.69 9.92 0.10
N ARG A 64 10.97 9.73 0.44
CA ARG A 64 11.44 8.45 0.99
C ARG A 64 10.68 8.12 2.29
N LEU A 65 10.15 6.91 2.39
CA LEU A 65 9.44 6.45 3.58
C LEU A 65 10.42 5.89 4.61
N TRP A 66 10.46 6.49 5.78
CA TRP A 66 11.24 6.03 6.92
C TRP A 66 10.28 5.43 7.95
N ILE A 67 10.18 4.10 7.95
CA ILE A 67 9.30 3.39 8.89
C ILE A 67 10.07 3.07 10.17
N VAL A 68 9.51 3.48 11.31
CA VAL A 68 9.97 3.11 12.65
C VAL A 68 8.90 2.27 13.31
N PHE A 69 9.21 1.01 13.63
CA PHE A 69 8.33 0.23 14.49
C PHE A 69 8.61 0.57 15.95
N ASP A 70 7.55 0.88 16.70
CA ASP A 70 7.67 1.32 18.09
C ASP A 70 8.38 0.26 18.95
N GLY A 71 9.47 0.66 19.62
CA GLY A 71 10.27 -0.22 20.47
C GLY A 71 11.31 -1.08 19.73
N GLU A 72 11.50 -0.88 18.42
CA GLU A 72 12.51 -1.60 17.63
C GLU A 72 13.63 -0.67 17.16
N GLN A 73 14.89 -1.12 17.28
CA GLN A 73 16.01 -0.43 16.65
C GLN A 73 16.03 -0.75 15.15
N GLY A 74 15.55 0.18 14.34
CA GLY A 74 15.59 0.08 12.88
C GLY A 74 16.99 0.31 12.33
N LEU A 75 17.65 -0.76 11.87
CA LEU A 75 18.97 -0.69 11.22
C LEU A 75 18.89 -0.72 9.68
N ASP A 76 17.79 -1.21 9.12
CA ASP A 76 17.58 -1.34 7.66
C ASP A 76 16.20 -0.80 7.25
N TYR A 77 16.17 0.49 6.92
CA TYR A 77 14.93 1.24 6.64
C TYR A 77 14.20 0.75 5.39
N ASP A 78 14.94 0.31 4.37
CA ASP A 78 14.37 -0.20 3.14
C ASP A 78 13.67 -1.55 3.37
N ARG A 79 14.23 -2.39 4.24
CA ARG A 79 13.60 -3.62 4.72
C ARG A 79 12.35 -3.33 5.53
N LEU A 80 12.40 -2.39 6.48
CA LEU A 80 11.24 -2.04 7.31
C LEU A 80 10.08 -1.46 6.48
N SER A 81 10.38 -0.65 5.47
CA SER A 81 9.35 -0.18 4.53
C SER A 81 8.67 -1.32 3.77
N ARG A 82 9.45 -2.29 3.26
CA ARG A 82 8.88 -3.47 2.58
C ARG A 82 8.03 -4.30 3.52
N GLU A 83 8.53 -4.54 4.73
CA GLU A 83 7.83 -5.29 5.77
C GLU A 83 6.51 -4.61 6.17
N TRP A 84 6.52 -3.28 6.34
CA TRP A 84 5.32 -2.52 6.65
C TRP A 84 4.25 -2.64 5.57
N PHE A 85 4.60 -2.46 4.29
CA PHE A 85 3.64 -2.65 3.20
C PHE A 85 3.08 -4.07 3.17
N LEU A 86 3.92 -5.08 3.41
CA LEU A 86 3.52 -6.49 3.42
C LEU A 86 2.52 -6.81 4.53
N ILE A 87 2.80 -6.38 5.75
CA ILE A 87 1.91 -6.63 6.89
C ILE A 87 0.63 -5.84 6.70
N LEU A 88 0.73 -4.56 6.34
CA LEU A 88 -0.43 -3.70 6.17
C LEU A 88 -1.35 -4.19 5.05
N SER A 89 -0.82 -4.62 3.90
CA SER A 89 -1.62 -5.11 2.78
C SER A 89 -2.42 -6.35 3.18
N ARG A 90 -1.81 -7.28 3.90
CA ARG A 90 -2.50 -8.48 4.41
C ARG A 90 -3.65 -8.13 5.34
N GLU A 91 -3.46 -7.17 6.24
CA GLU A 91 -4.50 -6.79 7.20
C GLU A 91 -5.64 -6.01 6.53
N ILE A 92 -5.36 -5.06 5.63
CA ILE A 92 -6.42 -4.26 4.97
C ILE A 92 -7.26 -5.08 3.98
N PHE A 93 -6.67 -6.11 3.37
CA PHE A 93 -7.35 -7.00 2.43
C PHE A 93 -7.95 -8.23 3.10
N ASN A 94 -7.68 -8.45 4.39
CA ASN A 94 -8.30 -9.51 5.16
C ASN A 94 -9.81 -9.24 5.31
N PRO A 95 -10.70 -10.13 4.81
CA PRO A 95 -12.14 -9.94 4.91
C PRO A 95 -12.67 -9.82 6.35
N TYR A 96 -11.93 -10.31 7.34
CA TYR A 96 -12.30 -10.16 8.75
C TYR A 96 -12.29 -8.71 9.24
N TYR A 97 -11.53 -7.81 8.60
CA TYR A 97 -11.59 -6.37 8.91
C TYR A 97 -12.82 -5.66 8.33
N GLY A 98 -13.60 -6.34 7.47
CA GLY A 98 -14.88 -5.85 6.98
C GLY A 98 -14.82 -4.79 5.88
N PHE A 99 -13.64 -4.41 5.38
CA PHE A 99 -13.50 -3.47 4.25
C PHE A 99 -13.78 -4.14 2.90
N PHE A 100 -13.30 -5.38 2.73
CA PHE A 100 -13.45 -6.18 1.52
C PHE A 100 -14.06 -7.55 1.85
N GLU A 101 -14.63 -8.18 0.83
CA GLU A 101 -15.14 -9.55 0.88
C GLU A 101 -14.72 -10.31 -0.38
N TYR A 102 -14.70 -11.64 -0.33
CA TYR A 102 -14.48 -12.46 -1.51
C TYR A 102 -15.65 -12.32 -2.48
N SER A 103 -15.35 -12.09 -3.76
CA SER A 103 -16.36 -11.92 -4.81
C SER A 103 -17.13 -13.21 -5.14
N ALA A 104 -16.53 -14.38 -4.89
CA ALA A 104 -17.19 -15.68 -4.98
C ALA A 104 -16.50 -16.73 -4.09
N LEU A 105 -17.15 -17.87 -3.85
CA LEU A 105 -16.65 -18.94 -2.98
C LEU A 105 -15.39 -19.63 -3.51
N ASP A 106 -15.18 -19.59 -4.82
CA ASP A 106 -14.06 -20.19 -5.57
C ASP A 106 -13.11 -19.14 -6.15
N ASN A 107 -13.35 -17.85 -5.85
CA ASN A 107 -12.57 -16.74 -6.37
C ASN A 107 -11.99 -15.90 -5.23
N TYR A 108 -10.67 -15.89 -5.13
CA TYR A 108 -9.93 -15.05 -4.17
C TYR A 108 -9.91 -13.57 -4.56
N ALA A 109 -10.55 -13.17 -5.67
CA ALA A 109 -10.71 -11.75 -5.99
C ALA A 109 -11.59 -11.06 -4.94
N LEU A 110 -11.06 -9.95 -4.41
CA LEU A 110 -11.72 -9.12 -3.41
C LEU A 110 -12.59 -8.05 -4.05
N GLN A 111 -13.74 -7.76 -3.44
CA GLN A 111 -14.60 -6.63 -3.76
C GLN A 111 -14.89 -5.81 -2.50
N ILE A 112 -15.26 -4.54 -2.66
CA ILE A 112 -15.68 -3.70 -1.53
C ILE A 112 -16.86 -4.36 -0.83
N ASN A 113 -16.78 -4.52 0.49
CA ASN A 113 -17.89 -5.02 1.28
C ASN A 113 -19.01 -3.97 1.32
N PRO A 114 -20.20 -4.24 0.74
CA PRO A 114 -21.31 -3.29 0.74
C PRO A 114 -21.83 -2.98 2.16
N LEU A 115 -21.55 -3.84 3.14
CA LEU A 115 -21.94 -3.69 4.54
C LEU A 115 -20.85 -3.01 5.39
N SER A 116 -19.73 -2.57 4.81
CA SER A 116 -18.62 -1.95 5.55
C SER A 116 -19.04 -0.78 6.46
N GLY A 117 -20.03 0.02 6.04
CA GLY A 117 -20.53 1.15 6.82
C GLY A 117 -21.38 0.77 8.05
N VAL A 118 -21.88 -0.47 8.10
CA VAL A 118 -22.56 -1.04 9.27
C VAL A 118 -21.56 -1.45 10.33
N PHE A 119 -20.40 -1.96 9.92
CA PHE A 119 -19.34 -2.41 10.84
C PHE A 119 -18.43 -1.27 11.30
N ASN A 120 -18.28 -0.21 10.49
CA ASN A 120 -17.41 0.92 10.81
C ASN A 120 -17.96 2.23 10.19
N GLU A 121 -18.37 3.17 11.04
CA GLU A 121 -18.87 4.48 10.60
C GLU A 121 -17.82 5.31 9.84
N GLU A 122 -16.53 5.06 10.07
CA GLU A 122 -15.42 5.73 9.40
C GLU A 122 -14.97 5.02 8.11
N HIS A 123 -15.71 4.02 7.61
CA HIS A 123 -15.29 3.21 6.46
C HIS A 123 -14.86 4.03 5.22
N ILE A 124 -15.48 5.19 4.96
CA ILE A 124 -15.10 6.07 3.85
C ILE A 124 -13.69 6.64 4.03
N LYS A 125 -13.32 7.02 5.27
CA LYS A 125 -11.95 7.48 5.57
C LYS A 125 -10.97 6.33 5.39
N TYR A 126 -11.35 5.12 5.79
CA TYR A 126 -10.56 3.91 5.59
C TYR A 126 -10.37 3.56 4.11
N PHE A 127 -11.40 3.67 3.26
CA PHE A 127 -11.24 3.47 1.81
C PHE A 127 -10.30 4.52 1.19
N ARG A 128 -10.37 5.77 1.65
CA ARG A 128 -9.40 6.80 1.23
C ARG A 128 -7.98 6.45 1.67
N PHE A 129 -7.81 5.95 2.90
CA PHE A 129 -6.53 5.47 3.40
C PHE A 129 -5.99 4.30 2.56
N ILE A 130 -6.81 3.27 2.32
CA ILE A 130 -6.46 2.11 1.48
C ILE A 130 -6.07 2.56 0.07
N GLY A 131 -6.82 3.49 -0.52
CA GLY A 131 -6.48 4.09 -1.82
C GLY A 131 -5.11 4.79 -1.82
N ARG A 132 -4.77 5.52 -0.74
CA ARG A 132 -3.43 6.11 -0.57
C ARG A 132 -2.35 5.03 -0.49
N ILE A 133 -2.58 3.96 0.28
CA ILE A 133 -1.63 2.84 0.41
C ILE A 133 -1.38 2.18 -0.95
N ILE A 134 -2.43 1.87 -1.71
CA ILE A 134 -2.29 1.27 -3.05
C ILE A 134 -1.49 2.18 -3.98
N ALA A 135 -1.80 3.48 -4.01
CA ALA A 135 -1.07 4.45 -4.81
C ALA A 135 0.40 4.55 -4.38
N MET A 136 0.68 4.56 -3.07
CA MET A 136 2.03 4.57 -2.52
C MET A 136 2.80 3.31 -2.92
N THR A 137 2.18 2.14 -2.90
CA THR A 137 2.84 0.89 -3.30
C THR A 137 3.26 0.92 -4.77
N ILE A 138 2.39 1.44 -5.65
CA ILE A 138 2.71 1.64 -7.06
C ILE A 138 3.83 2.68 -7.24
N TYR A 139 3.76 3.79 -6.50
CA TYR A 139 4.72 4.88 -6.60
C TYR A 139 6.13 4.46 -6.13
N HIS A 140 6.23 3.76 -4.99
CA HIS A 140 7.49 3.34 -4.36
C HIS A 140 8.02 1.98 -4.83
N GLU A 141 7.39 1.37 -5.84
CA GLU A 141 7.75 0.04 -6.36
C GLU A 141 7.79 -1.03 -5.25
N LYS A 142 6.81 -0.99 -4.35
CA LYS A 142 6.62 -2.02 -3.34
C LYS A 142 5.62 -3.05 -3.88
N LEU A 143 5.61 -4.25 -3.31
CA LEU A 143 4.61 -5.26 -3.65
C LEU A 143 3.43 -5.16 -2.69
N LEU A 144 2.21 -5.18 -3.21
CA LEU A 144 1.02 -5.51 -2.41
C LEU A 144 0.85 -7.02 -2.49
N GLU A 145 0.76 -7.68 -1.33
CA GLU A 145 0.22 -9.05 -1.25
C GLU A 145 -1.17 -8.97 -0.61
N GLY A 146 -2.16 -9.47 -1.32
CA GLY A 146 -3.55 -9.63 -0.86
C GLY A 146 -3.96 -11.09 -0.93
#